data_AF-A0A5C1ATD0-F1
#
_entry.id   AF-A0A5C1ATD0-F1
#
_cell.length_a   1.000
_cell.length_b   1.000
_cell.length_c   1.000
_cell.angle_alpha   90.00
_cell.angle_beta   90.00
_cell.angle_gamma   90.00
#
_symmetry.space_group_name_H-M   'P 1'
#
loop_
_entity.id
_entity.type
_entity.pdbx_description
1 polymer ?
#
loop_
_entity_poly.entity_id
_entity_poly.type
_entity_poly.pdbx_seq_one_letter_code
_entity_poly.pdbx_strand_id
1 'polypeptide(L)'
;MRIKPKARKLVPPEPDLDEQDDNLPDRPMTALEAASFIESMAAELRGMARGTKLETLSYFLEMARIEASAEVERLVKSNGKGH
;
A
#
# COMPACT_ATOMS: atom_id res chain seq x y z
N MET A 1 -36.44 -42.87 -39.73
CA MET A 1 -36.29 -43.31 -38.32
C MET A 1 -35.23 -42.43 -37.66
N ARG A 2 -35.61 -41.53 -36.75
CA ARG A 2 -34.73 -40.48 -36.16
C ARG A 2 -33.96 -41.05 -34.96
N ILE A 3 -32.63 -40.91 -34.99
CA ILE A 3 -31.71 -41.25 -33.90
C ILE A 3 -31.71 -40.09 -32.89
N LYS A 4 -31.99 -40.35 -31.61
CA LYS A 4 -31.99 -39.33 -30.54
C LYS A 4 -30.56 -39.18 -29.98
N PRO A 5 -30.00 -37.96 -29.87
CA PRO A 5 -28.74 -37.76 -29.16
C PRO A 5 -28.95 -37.73 -27.64
N LYS A 6 -27.94 -38.25 -26.94
CA LYS A 6 -27.83 -38.52 -25.51
C LYS A 6 -27.69 -37.20 -24.72
N ALA A 7 -28.41 -37.07 -23.61
CA ALA A 7 -28.37 -35.88 -22.76
C ALA A 7 -26.97 -35.67 -22.14
N ARG A 8 -26.34 -34.52 -22.40
CA ARG A 8 -25.21 -34.03 -21.61
C ARG A 8 -25.78 -33.50 -20.30
N LYS A 9 -25.32 -34.05 -19.17
CA LYS A 9 -25.58 -33.45 -17.85
C LYS A 9 -24.92 -32.07 -17.82
N LEU A 10 -25.70 -31.03 -17.50
CA LEU A 10 -25.16 -29.72 -17.12
C LEU A 10 -24.38 -29.92 -15.83
N VAL A 11 -23.07 -29.64 -15.86
CA VAL A 11 -22.30 -29.35 -14.66
C VAL A 11 -22.58 -27.88 -14.35
N PRO A 12 -23.03 -27.51 -13.14
CA PRO A 12 -23.13 -26.11 -12.75
C PRO A 12 -21.74 -25.47 -12.83
N PRO A 13 -21.59 -24.24 -13.35
CA PRO A 13 -20.32 -23.54 -13.21
C PRO A 13 -20.05 -23.40 -11.71
N GLU A 14 -18.94 -23.97 -11.25
CA GLU A 14 -18.43 -23.61 -9.93
C GLU A 14 -18.13 -22.11 -9.97
N PRO A 15 -18.46 -21.37 -8.91
CA PRO A 15 -18.15 -19.95 -8.88
C PRO A 15 -16.64 -19.84 -8.74
N ASP A 16 -15.96 -19.48 -9.83
CA ASP A 16 -14.61 -18.95 -9.83
C ASP A 16 -14.66 -17.66 -9.00
N LEU A 17 -14.55 -17.77 -7.68
CA LEU A 17 -14.44 -16.64 -6.76
C LEU A 17 -12.97 -16.47 -6.40
N ASP A 18 -12.32 -15.68 -7.25
CA ASP A 18 -11.40 -14.62 -6.83
C ASP A 18 -10.24 -15.06 -5.93
N GLU A 19 -9.17 -15.55 -6.56
CA GLU A 19 -7.80 -15.38 -6.03
C GLU A 19 -7.37 -13.90 -6.14
N GLN A 20 -8.14 -12.98 -5.57
CA GLN A 20 -7.70 -11.64 -5.24
C GLN A 20 -7.79 -11.51 -3.72
N ASP A 21 -6.64 -11.65 -3.07
CA ASP A 21 -6.46 -11.16 -1.70
C ASP A 21 -6.55 -9.62 -1.78
N ASP A 22 -7.80 -9.13 -1.85
CA ASP A 22 -8.23 -7.72 -1.83
C ASP A 22 -8.01 -7.10 -0.45
N ASN A 23 -6.86 -7.32 0.18
CA ASN A 23 -6.47 -6.67 1.43
C ASN A 23 -5.85 -5.28 1.19
N LEU A 24 -6.24 -4.58 0.13
CA LEU A 24 -6.01 -3.15 0.05
C LEU A 24 -7.12 -2.46 0.85
N PRO A 25 -6.81 -1.66 1.89
CA PRO A 25 -7.84 -0.98 2.63
C PRO A 25 -8.62 -0.07 1.68
N ASP A 26 -9.91 -0.31 1.56
CA ASP A 26 -10.87 0.40 0.70
C ASP A 26 -11.05 1.88 1.08
N ARG A 27 -10.32 2.36 2.11
CA ARG A 27 -10.32 3.75 2.55
C ARG A 27 -9.11 4.51 2.03
N PRO A 28 -9.28 5.77 1.58
CA PRO A 28 -8.14 6.61 1.24
C PRO A 28 -7.24 6.79 2.47
N MET A 29 -5.93 6.69 2.24
CA MET A 29 -4.91 6.92 3.26
C MET A 29 -5.03 8.36 3.78
N THR A 30 -5.07 8.51 5.10
CA THR A 30 -5.05 9.84 5.72
C THR A 30 -3.69 10.50 5.53
N ALA A 31 -3.65 11.84 5.58
CA ALA A 31 -2.39 12.58 5.49
C ALA A 31 -1.37 12.15 6.56
N LEU A 32 -1.85 11.83 7.77
CA LEU A 32 -1.00 11.37 8.87
C LEU A 32 -0.43 9.98 8.57
N GLU A 33 -1.26 9.05 8.11
CA GLU A 33 -0.79 7.72 7.69
C GLU A 33 0.23 7.83 6.57
N ALA A 34 0.00 8.68 5.56
CA ALA A 34 0.93 8.89 4.47
C ALA A 34 2.26 9.47 4.96
N ALA A 35 2.24 10.49 5.81
CA ALA A 35 3.45 11.09 6.37
C ALA A 35 4.25 10.08 7.20
N SER A 36 3.60 9.30 8.08
CA SER A 36 4.25 8.26 8.88
C SER A 36 4.82 7.11 8.02
N PHE A 37 4.11 6.74 6.95
CA PHE A 37 4.60 5.75 5.99
C PHE A 37 5.86 6.24 5.27
N ILE A 38 5.83 7.47 4.74
CA ILE A 38 6.97 8.07 4.03
C ILE A 38 8.18 8.20 4.96
N GLU A 39 7.98 8.63 6.21
CA GLU A 39 9.05 8.73 7.21
C GLU A 39 9.76 7.38 7.40
N SER A 40 8.99 6.31 7.59
CA SER A 40 9.53 4.96 7.84
C SER A 40 10.20 4.39 6.59
N MET A 41 9.54 4.49 5.43
CA MET A 41 10.07 4.02 4.14
C MET A 41 11.37 4.75 3.79
N ALA A 42 11.45 6.07 3.98
CA ALA A 42 12.65 6.84 3.71
C ALA A 42 13.82 6.43 4.62
N ALA A 43 13.56 6.10 5.89
CA ALA A 43 14.58 5.60 6.81
C ALA A 43 15.16 4.25 6.35
N GLU A 44 14.31 3.31 5.95
CA GLU A 44 14.73 1.99 5.45
C GLU A 44 15.55 2.11 4.16
N LEU A 45 15.03 2.84 3.17
CA LEU A 45 15.72 3.05 1.89
C LEU A 45 17.06 3.75 2.08
N ARG A 46 17.17 4.67 3.04
CA ARG A 46 18.44 5.34 3.35
C ARG A 46 19.46 4.35 3.89
N GLY A 47 19.02 3.40 4.73
CA GLY A 47 19.86 2.30 5.19
C GLY A 47 20.43 1.47 4.03
N MET A 48 19.57 1.12 3.06
CA MET A 48 19.97 0.40 1.85
C MET A 48 20.95 1.22 0.99
N ALA A 49 20.63 2.50 0.76
CA ALA A 49 21.46 3.41 -0.04
C ALA A 49 22.86 3.61 0.54
N ARG A 50 22.98 3.71 1.87
CA ARG A 50 24.28 3.72 2.56
C ARG A 50 25.03 2.42 2.39
N GLY A 51 24.34 1.28 2.49
CA GLY A 51 24.91 -0.04 2.26
C GLY A 51 25.51 -0.20 0.85
N THR A 52 24.94 0.49 -0.15
CA THR A 52 25.40 0.47 -1.55
C THR A 52 26.23 1.70 -1.95
N LYS A 53 26.66 2.54 -1.00
CA LYS A 53 27.47 3.76 -1.24
C LYS A 53 26.81 4.79 -2.17
N LEU A 54 25.48 4.87 -2.18
CA LEU A 54 24.72 5.86 -2.92
C LEU A 54 24.50 7.11 -2.06
N GLU A 55 25.57 7.88 -1.83
CA GLU A 55 25.57 8.97 -0.85
C GLU A 55 24.55 10.08 -1.17
N THR A 56 24.45 10.48 -2.43
CA THR A 56 23.46 11.49 -2.86
C THR A 56 22.03 11.02 -2.64
N LEU A 57 21.74 9.74 -2.89
CA LEU A 57 20.42 9.16 -2.64
C LEU A 57 20.14 9.07 -1.14
N SER A 58 21.10 8.61 -0.34
CA SER A 58 21.04 8.59 1.13
C SER A 58 20.75 9.98 1.70
N TYR A 59 21.36 11.03 1.14
CA TYR A 59 21.07 12.42 1.50
C TYR A 59 19.63 12.81 1.18
N PHE A 60 19.14 12.56 -0.05
CA PHE A 60 17.75 12.91 -0.40
C PHE A 60 16.72 12.16 0.43
N LEU A 61 16.98 10.89 0.74
CA LEU A 61 16.10 10.09 1.60
C LEU A 61 16.08 10.62 3.03
N GLU A 62 17.20 11.12 3.55
CA GLU A 62 17.19 11.82 4.84
C GLU A 62 16.36 13.10 4.80
N MET A 63 16.50 13.90 3.74
CA MET A 63 15.71 15.12 3.59
C MET A 63 14.21 14.83 3.51
N ALA A 64 13.81 13.81 2.75
CA ALA A 64 12.42 13.36 2.65
C ALA A 64 11.88 12.89 4.01
N ARG A 65 12.68 12.14 4.76
CA ARG A 65 12.33 11.69 6.12
C ARG A 65 12.12 12.87 7.06
N ILE A 66 13.04 13.84 7.08
CA ILE A 66 12.93 15.03 7.94
C ILE A 66 11.63 15.80 7.67
N GLU A 67 11.28 16.00 6.39
CA GLU A 67 10.03 16.68 6.04
C GLU A 67 8.79 15.88 6.44
N ALA A 68 8.81 14.55 6.26
CA ALA A 68 7.74 13.67 6.68
C ALA A 68 7.54 13.69 8.21
N SER A 69 8.63 13.62 8.99
CA SER A 69 8.58 13.76 10.45
C SER A 69 7.98 15.10 10.87
N ALA A 70 8.38 16.20 10.20
CA ALA A 70 7.85 17.52 10.47
C ALA A 70 6.35 17.61 10.16
N GLU A 71 5.88 16.96 9.10
CA GLU A 71 4.46 16.89 8.74
C GLU A 71 3.66 16.07 9.77
N VAL A 72 4.17 14.92 10.23
CA VAL A 72 3.56 14.14 11.31
C VAL A 72 3.34 15.02 12.54
N GLU A 73 4.34 15.78 12.96
CA GLU A 73 4.20 16.69 14.09
C GLU A 73 3.14 17.77 13.86
N ARG A 74 3.07 18.36 12.66
CA ARG A 74 2.07 19.38 12.31
C ARG A 74 0.66 18.81 12.40
N LEU A 75 0.44 17.62 11.85
CA LEU A 75 -0.86 16.94 11.81
C LEU A 75 -1.33 16.49 13.20
N VAL A 76 -0.41 15.97 14.03
CA VAL A 76 -0.73 15.63 15.43
C VAL A 76 -1.11 16.89 16.21
N LYS A 77 -0.37 18.00 16.03
CA LYS A 77 -0.67 19.29 16.67
C LYS A 77 -1.99 19.90 16.19
N SER A 78 -2.37 19.74 14.92
CA SER A 78 -3.64 20.25 14.39
C SER A 78 -4.84 19.45 14.90
N ASN A 79 -4.71 18.13 15.03
CA ASN A 79 -5.79 17.28 15.54
C ASN A 79 -6.04 17.49 17.04
N GLY A 80 -5.04 17.95 17.81
CA GLY A 80 -5.17 18.26 19.23
C GLY A 80 -5.77 19.63 19.56
N LYS A 81 -6.01 20.50 18.57
CA LYS A 81 -6.52 21.88 18.78
C LYS A 81 -8.03 22.04 18.53
N GLY A 82 -8.76 20.93 18.42
CA GLY A 82 -10.22 20.92 18.29
C GLY A 82 -10.95 20.74 19.64
N HIS A 83 -10.72 21.61 20.63
CA HIS A 83 -11.52 21.72 21.85
C HIS A 83 -11.66 23.17 22.29
#